data_AF-A0A9W7GQX1-F1
#
_entry.id   AF-A0A9W7GQX1-F1
#
_cell.length_a   1.000
_cell.length_b   1.000
_cell.length_c   1.000
_cell.angle_alpha   90.00
_cell.angle_beta   90.00
_cell.angle_gamma   90.00
#
_symmetry.space_group_name_H-M   'P 1'
#
loop_
_entity.id
_entity.type
_entity.pdbx_description
1 polymer ?
#
loop_
_entity_poly.entity_id
_entity_poly.type
_entity_poly.pdbx_seq_one_letter_code
_entity_poly.pdbx_strand_id
1 'polypeptide(L)'
;MDRYIIAWSMWNLQKFNYNHNFFNVESPMCMDLEEFDDGKNCFHGRPVQRSRLQCKMFLSKPLDCSVFKCREVFAPKLNPPPPLPSPTPKPALPPPPSPTPKPALSPPPSPPVPPCQQLQSPPPPSPTDYVPLPPIYGKNYTSPPPPPLY
;
A
#
# COMPACT_ATOMS: atom_id res chain seq x y z
N MET A 1 -12.94 -14.30 3.62
CA MET A 1 -14.35 -14.70 3.72
C MET A 1 -15.04 -13.63 4.53
N ASP A 2 -15.80 -12.80 3.84
CA ASP A 2 -16.53 -11.72 4.48
C ASP A 2 -17.71 -12.31 5.27
N ARG A 3 -17.90 -11.81 6.49
CA ARG A 3 -19.00 -12.20 7.36
C ARG A 3 -20.04 -11.10 7.30
N TYR A 4 -21.06 -11.36 6.50
CA TYR A 4 -22.19 -10.48 6.28
C TYR A 4 -23.25 -10.69 7.34
N ILE A 5 -23.91 -9.59 7.69
CA ILE A 5 -25.22 -9.64 8.31
C ILE A 5 -26.24 -9.72 7.18
N ILE A 6 -27.12 -10.71 7.23
CA ILE A 6 -28.26 -10.78 6.33
C ILE A 6 -29.50 -10.41 7.15
N ALA A 7 -29.85 -9.13 7.16
CA ALA A 7 -31.22 -8.71 7.42
C ALA A 7 -31.89 -8.55 6.06
N TRP A 8 -32.83 -9.45 5.74
CA TRP A 8 -33.76 -9.17 4.65
C TRP A 8 -34.68 -8.03 5.10
N SER A 9 -35.20 -7.25 4.15
CA SER A 9 -36.22 -6.22 4.40
C SER A 9 -37.46 -6.88 5.02
N MET A 10 -37.41 -7.09 6.33
CA MET A 10 -38.51 -7.57 7.13
C MET A 10 -39.38 -6.36 7.40
N TRP A 11 -40.40 -6.20 6.56
CA TRP A 11 -41.54 -5.35 6.86
C TRP A 11 -41.98 -5.63 8.31
N ASN A 12 -41.86 -4.63 9.19
CA ASN A 12 -42.16 -4.65 10.63
C ASN A 12 -41.03 -5.07 11.60
N LEU A 13 -39.78 -5.23 11.17
CA LEU A 13 -38.67 -5.41 12.12
C LEU A 13 -38.29 -4.06 12.75
N GLN A 14 -38.77 -3.80 13.97
CA GLN A 14 -38.49 -2.55 14.69
C GLN A 14 -37.10 -2.54 15.32
N LYS A 15 -36.68 -3.69 15.88
CA LYS A 15 -35.44 -3.81 16.63
C LYS A 15 -34.61 -5.01 16.18
N PHE A 16 -33.35 -4.77 15.87
CA PHE A 16 -32.42 -5.83 15.49
C PHE A 16 -31.06 -5.62 16.16
N ASN A 17 -30.79 -6.43 17.19
CA ASN A 17 -29.52 -6.38 17.91
C ASN A 17 -28.58 -7.47 17.39
N TYR A 18 -27.40 -7.07 16.96
CA TYR A 18 -26.37 -7.98 16.43
C TYR A 18 -25.00 -7.70 17.06
N ASN A 19 -25.01 -7.14 18.26
CA ASN A 19 -23.83 -6.84 19.05
C ASN A 19 -23.06 -8.11 19.46
N HIS A 20 -21.79 -7.93 19.82
CA HIS A 20 -20.87 -8.97 20.30
C HIS A 20 -20.54 -10.08 19.30
N ASN A 21 -20.73 -9.84 18.00
CA ASN A 21 -20.33 -10.75 16.93
C ASN A 21 -18.94 -10.39 16.35
N PHE A 22 -18.59 -10.92 15.17
CA PHE A 22 -17.34 -10.62 14.45
C PHE A 22 -17.61 -10.21 12.99
N PHE A 23 -18.74 -9.56 12.74
CA PHE A 23 -19.09 -9.08 11.40
C PHE A 23 -18.13 -7.98 10.95
N ASN A 24 -17.68 -8.04 9.70
CA ASN A 24 -16.73 -7.07 9.12
C ASN A 24 -17.31 -6.32 7.91
N VAL A 25 -18.47 -6.75 7.42
CA VAL A 25 -19.17 -6.11 6.31
C VAL A 25 -20.62 -5.87 6.71
N GLU A 26 -21.04 -4.63 6.53
CA GLU A 26 -22.40 -4.19 6.78
C GLU A 26 -23.29 -4.50 5.57
N SER A 27 -24.55 -4.88 5.83
CA SER A 27 -25.55 -4.99 4.76
C SER A 27 -26.25 -3.65 4.57
N PRO A 28 -26.43 -3.18 3.32
CA PRO A 28 -27.18 -1.97 3.03
C PRO A 28 -28.58 -1.96 3.66
N MET A 29 -29.20 -3.14 3.82
CA MET A 29 -30.55 -3.31 4.34
C MET A 29 -30.66 -3.14 5.87
N CYS A 30 -29.54 -3.20 6.61
CA CYS A 30 -29.56 -2.99 8.07
C CYS A 30 -29.66 -1.51 8.45
N MET A 31 -29.49 -0.59 7.50
CA MET A 31 -29.51 0.87 7.74
C MET A 31 -30.93 1.44 7.92
N ASP A 32 -31.96 0.70 7.50
CA ASP A 32 -33.36 1.16 7.52
C ASP A 32 -34.13 0.72 8.79
N LEU A 33 -33.42 0.24 9.81
CA LEU A 33 -34.02 -0.23 11.06
C LEU A 33 -34.17 0.90 12.07
N GLU A 34 -35.32 0.94 12.75
CA GLU A 34 -35.65 1.96 13.75
C GLU A 34 -34.71 1.90 14.97
N GLU A 35 -34.39 0.69 15.45
CA GLU A 35 -33.43 0.47 16.52
C GLU A 35 -32.49 -0.72 16.23
N PHE A 36 -31.19 -0.52 16.40
CA PHE A 36 -30.21 -1.61 16.32
C PHE A 36 -29.02 -1.38 17.24
N ASP A 37 -28.37 -2.47 17.65
CA ASP A 37 -27.09 -2.45 18.37
C ASP A 37 -26.06 -3.26 17.58
N ASP A 38 -25.06 -2.55 17.05
CA ASP A 38 -23.94 -3.08 16.26
C ASP A 38 -22.63 -3.19 17.07
N GLY A 39 -22.68 -2.92 18.37
CA GLY A 39 -21.51 -2.84 19.23
C GLY A 39 -20.70 -4.14 19.28
N LYS A 40 -19.40 -4.05 19.58
CA LYS A 40 -18.50 -5.20 19.72
C LYS A 40 -18.53 -6.14 18.50
N ASN A 41 -18.54 -5.58 17.30
CA ASN A 41 -18.28 -6.26 16.02
C ASN A 41 -16.90 -5.89 15.47
N CYS A 42 -16.65 -6.19 14.19
CA CYS A 42 -15.41 -5.90 13.47
C CYS A 42 -15.59 -4.88 12.34
N PHE A 43 -16.55 -3.96 12.48
CA PHE A 43 -16.80 -2.91 11.49
C PHE A 43 -15.72 -1.82 11.56
N HIS A 44 -15.32 -1.33 10.39
CA HIS A 44 -14.38 -0.21 10.30
C HIS A 44 -15.12 1.12 10.52
N GLY A 45 -14.54 2.01 11.33
CA GLY A 45 -15.07 3.37 11.54
C GLY A 45 -16.32 3.47 12.41
N ARG A 46 -16.84 2.36 12.94
CA ARG A 46 -17.98 2.35 13.87
C ARG A 46 -17.51 2.52 15.33
N PRO A 47 -18.33 3.12 16.21
CA PRO A 47 -18.01 3.25 17.62
C PRO A 47 -18.16 1.90 18.35
N VAL A 48 -17.49 1.78 19.51
CA VAL A 48 -17.64 0.64 20.45
C VAL A 48 -17.39 -0.74 19.82
N GLN A 49 -16.51 -0.82 18.81
CA GLN A 49 -16.18 -2.07 18.11
C GLN A 49 -15.10 -2.87 18.85
N ARG A 50 -14.91 -4.14 18.45
CA ARG A 50 -13.84 -4.99 18.96
C ARG A 50 -12.48 -4.43 18.57
N SER A 51 -11.47 -4.80 19.37
CA SER A 51 -10.08 -4.49 19.03
C SER A 51 -9.67 -5.16 17.71
N ARG A 52 -8.73 -4.52 17.00
CA ARG A 52 -8.15 -5.09 15.77
C ARG A 52 -7.55 -6.48 16.00
N LEU A 53 -6.96 -6.72 17.17
CA LEU A 53 -6.37 -8.01 17.51
C LEU A 53 -7.44 -9.11 17.62
N GLN A 54 -8.54 -8.85 18.32
CA GLN A 54 -9.66 -9.80 18.41
C GLN A 54 -10.25 -10.13 17.04
N CYS A 55 -10.47 -9.10 16.22
CA CYS A 55 -10.97 -9.29 14.86
C CYS A 55 -10.01 -10.10 13.99
N LYS A 56 -8.71 -9.77 14.01
CA LYS A 56 -7.69 -10.50 13.25
C LYS A 56 -7.62 -11.97 13.68
N MET A 57 -7.58 -12.24 14.98
CA MET A 57 -7.53 -13.61 15.50
C MET A 57 -8.71 -14.44 15.01
N PHE A 58 -9.93 -13.91 15.08
CA PHE A 58 -11.13 -14.62 14.67
C PHE A 58 -11.26 -14.75 13.14
N LEU A 59 -11.12 -13.63 12.42
CA LEU A 59 -11.31 -13.58 10.97
C LEU A 59 -10.20 -14.29 10.18
N SER A 60 -9.02 -14.51 10.79
CA SER A 60 -7.96 -15.33 10.18
C SER A 60 -8.32 -16.81 10.04
N LYS A 61 -9.34 -17.28 10.77
CA LYS A 61 -9.78 -18.68 10.76
C LYS A 61 -11.16 -18.77 10.08
N PRO A 62 -11.23 -19.23 8.81
CA PRO A 62 -12.50 -19.49 8.18
C PRO A 62 -13.24 -20.60 8.93
N LEU A 63 -14.55 -20.40 9.15
CA LEU A 63 -15.40 -21.40 9.79
C LEU A 63 -16.08 -22.20 8.69
N ASP A 64 -15.81 -23.50 8.63
CA ASP A 64 -16.57 -24.42 7.80
C ASP A 64 -17.71 -25.02 8.63
N CYS A 65 -18.93 -24.55 8.38
CA CYS A 65 -20.12 -25.03 9.07
C CYS A 65 -20.42 -26.51 8.77
N SER A 66 -19.97 -27.04 7.63
CA SER A 66 -20.23 -28.42 7.20
C SER A 66 -19.53 -29.46 8.08
N VAL A 67 -18.42 -29.08 8.73
CA VAL A 67 -17.66 -29.94 9.65
C VAL A 67 -18.48 -30.30 10.90
N PHE A 68 -19.38 -29.42 11.33
CA PHE A 68 -20.14 -29.59 12.57
C PHE A 68 -21.30 -30.58 12.45
N LYS A 69 -21.59 -31.12 11.25
CA LYS A 69 -22.66 -32.10 10.98
C LYS A 69 -24.00 -31.78 11.68
N CYS A 70 -24.30 -30.50 11.90
CA CYS A 70 -25.59 -30.05 12.38
C CYS A 70 -26.58 -30.22 11.22
N ARG A 71 -27.35 -31.30 11.24
CA ARG A 71 -28.43 -31.53 10.28
C ARG A 71 -29.58 -30.57 10.59
N GLU A 72 -30.27 -30.12 9.54
CA GLU A 72 -31.31 -29.07 9.46
C GLU A 72 -30.78 -27.65 9.18
N VAL A 73 -30.03 -27.49 8.08
CA VAL A 73 -29.87 -26.18 7.46
C VAL A 73 -31.13 -25.91 6.63
N PHE A 74 -32.14 -25.27 7.24
CA PHE A 74 -33.07 -24.43 6.49
C PHE A 74 -32.29 -23.22 5.98
N ALA A 75 -31.42 -23.42 5.00
CA ALA A 75 -30.92 -22.29 4.23
C ALA A 75 -32.15 -21.74 3.52
N PRO A 76 -32.53 -20.46 3.74
CA PRO A 76 -33.40 -19.80 2.79
C PRO A 76 -32.77 -20.03 1.42
N LYS A 77 -33.56 -20.42 0.42
CA LYS A 77 -33.08 -20.34 -0.97
C LYS A 77 -32.68 -18.89 -1.18
N LEU A 78 -31.38 -18.61 -1.11
CA LEU A 78 -30.86 -17.30 -1.44
C LEU A 78 -31.19 -17.12 -2.91
N ASN A 79 -32.11 -16.22 -3.20
CA ASN A 79 -32.31 -15.80 -4.58
C ASN A 79 -30.93 -15.37 -5.11
N PRO A 80 -30.54 -15.82 -6.31
CA PRO A 80 -29.29 -15.40 -6.89
C PRO A 80 -29.23 -13.86 -6.84
N PRO A 81 -28.08 -13.27 -6.47
CA PRO A 81 -27.94 -11.83 -6.46
C PRO A 81 -28.34 -11.29 -7.83
N PRO A 82 -29.06 -10.16 -7.91
CA PRO A 82 -29.41 -9.56 -9.18
C PRO A 82 -28.14 -9.39 -10.02
N PRO A 83 -28.21 -9.63 -11.34
CA PRO A 83 -27.05 -9.47 -12.21
C PRO A 83 -26.49 -8.07 -12.02
N LEU A 84 -25.16 -7.97 -11.81
CA LEU A 84 -24.50 -6.67 -11.77
C LEU A 84 -24.90 -5.90 -13.03
N PRO A 85 -25.25 -4.61 -12.93
CA PRO A 85 -25.46 -3.79 -14.10
C PRO A 85 -24.20 -3.86 -14.96
N SER A 86 -24.38 -4.13 -16.26
CA SER A 86 -23.28 -4.13 -17.22
C SER A 86 -22.47 -2.85 -17.05
N PRO A 87 -21.12 -2.94 -17.04
CA PRO A 87 -20.30 -1.75 -16.95
C PRO A 87 -20.69 -0.82 -18.09
N THR A 88 -21.14 0.38 -17.73
CA THR A 88 -21.44 1.44 -18.69
C THR A 88 -20.15 1.68 -19.48
N PRO A 89 -20.21 1.77 -20.82
CA PRO A 89 -19.03 2.12 -21.61
C PRO A 89 -18.43 3.40 -21.03
N LYS A 90 -17.18 3.31 -20.56
CA LYS A 90 -16.44 4.48 -20.11
C LYS A 90 -16.43 5.47 -21.28
N PRO A 91 -16.83 6.73 -21.10
CA PRO A 91 -16.70 7.73 -22.14
C PRO A 91 -15.26 7.72 -22.64
N ALA A 92 -15.07 7.65 -23.96
CA ALA A 92 -13.74 7.73 -24.55
C ALA A 92 -13.08 9.01 -24.04
N LEU A 93 -11.93 8.86 -23.36
CA LEU A 93 -11.13 10.00 -22.96
C LEU A 93 -10.75 10.76 -24.24
N PRO A 94 -10.91 12.10 -24.28
CA PRO A 94 -10.41 12.87 -25.40
C PRO A 94 -8.91 12.64 -25.55
N PRO A 95 -8.38 12.66 -26.79
CA PRO A 95 -6.96 12.50 -27.01
C PRO A 95 -6.18 13.57 -26.21
N PRO A 96 -5.01 13.21 -25.65
CA PRO A 96 -4.20 14.18 -24.94
C PRO A 96 -3.85 15.36 -25.86
N PRO A 97 -3.82 16.60 -25.33
CA PRO A 97 -3.39 17.75 -26.12
C PRO A 97 -1.95 17.54 -26.61
N SER A 98 -1.70 17.91 -27.86
CA SER A 98 -0.35 17.87 -28.43
C SER A 98 0.61 18.74 -27.60
N PRO A 99 1.86 18.31 -27.38
CA PRO A 99 2.81 19.08 -26.61
C PRO A 99 3.10 20.41 -27.29
N THR A 100 2.87 21.51 -26.58
CA THR A 100 3.25 22.86 -27.00
C THR A 100 4.79 22.95 -27.09
N PRO A 101 5.37 23.56 -28.12
CA PRO A 101 6.81 23.80 -28.18
C PRO A 101 7.26 24.63 -26.97
N LYS A 102 8.27 24.16 -26.24
CA LYS A 102 8.90 24.95 -25.17
C LYS A 102 9.55 26.19 -25.77
N PRO A 103 9.37 27.39 -25.19
CA PRO A 103 10.16 28.56 -25.57
C PRO A 103 11.65 28.30 -25.33
N ALA A 104 12.49 28.71 -26.26
CA ALA A 104 13.94 28.67 -26.07
C ALA A 104 14.32 29.57 -24.89
N LEU A 105 14.97 28.99 -23.88
CA LEU A 105 15.53 29.75 -22.76
C LEU A 105 16.73 30.56 -23.25
N SER A 106 16.67 31.88 -23.06
CA SER A 106 17.83 32.75 -23.25
C SER A 106 18.97 32.36 -22.30
N PRO A 107 20.24 32.47 -22.71
CA PRO A 107 21.36 32.15 -21.83
C PRO A 107 21.43 33.14 -20.65
N PRO A 108 21.88 32.69 -19.46
CA PRO A 108 22.00 33.56 -18.30
C PRO A 108 23.13 34.60 -18.48
N PRO A 109 23.01 35.78 -17.85
CA PRO A 109 24.06 36.80 -17.88
C PRO A 109 25.31 36.34 -17.11
N SER A 110 26.49 36.69 -17.63
CA SER A 110 27.77 36.38 -17.01
C SER A 110 27.97 37.13 -15.67
N PRO A 111 28.65 36.50 -14.68
CA PRO A 111 28.91 37.14 -13.39
C PRO A 111 29.95 38.27 -13.50
N PRO A 112 29.92 39.27 -12.59
CA PRO A 112 30.88 40.37 -12.56
C PRO A 112 32.26 39.92 -12.10
N VAL A 113 33.29 40.49 -12.71
CA VAL A 113 34.71 40.22 -12.42
C VAL A 113 35.10 40.88 -11.09
N PRO A 114 35.74 40.17 -10.14
CA PRO A 114 36.17 40.76 -8.87
C PRO A 114 37.41 41.66 -9.02
N PRO A 115 37.63 42.63 -8.11
CA PRO A 115 38.77 43.56 -8.17
C PRO A 115 40.09 42.83 -7.88
N CYS A 116 41.16 43.20 -8.60
CA CYS A 116 42.52 42.73 -8.37
C CYS A 116 42.98 43.07 -6.94
N GLN A 117 43.13 42.05 -6.08
CA GLN A 117 43.88 42.18 -4.83
C GLN A 117 45.28 41.61 -5.01
N GLN A 118 46.25 42.36 -4.49
CA GLN A 118 47.67 42.24 -4.76
C GLN A 118 48.24 40.85 -4.42
N LEU A 119 49.07 40.37 -5.34
CA LEU A 119 49.84 39.14 -5.24
C LEU A 119 50.80 39.22 -4.04
N GLN A 120 50.54 38.47 -2.97
CA GLN A 120 51.57 38.14 -1.98
C GLN A 120 52.15 36.76 -2.30
N SER A 121 53.47 36.68 -2.46
CA SER A 121 54.19 35.45 -2.70
C SER A 121 54.11 34.51 -1.49
N PRO A 122 53.92 33.19 -1.69
CA PRO A 122 53.94 32.23 -0.58
C PRO A 122 55.36 32.02 -0.02
N PRO A 123 55.51 31.70 1.28
CA PRO A 123 56.80 31.38 1.89
C PRO A 123 57.32 29.99 1.47
N PRO A 124 58.64 29.73 1.58
CA PRO A 124 59.26 28.48 1.13
C PRO A 124 58.84 27.27 1.99
N PRO A 125 58.79 26.05 1.41
CA PRO A 125 58.40 24.84 2.13
C PRO A 125 59.48 24.35 3.10
N SER A 126 59.06 23.89 4.28
CA SER A 126 59.91 23.19 5.26
C SER A 126 60.29 21.77 4.78
N PRO A 127 61.48 21.27 5.14
CA PRO A 127 61.94 19.94 4.74
C PRO A 127 61.10 18.85 5.43
N THR A 128 60.56 17.93 4.64
CA THR A 128 59.79 16.79 5.14
C THR A 128 60.74 15.61 5.40
N ASP A 129 60.72 15.09 6.63
CA ASP A 129 61.40 13.87 7.04
C ASP A 129 60.93 12.66 6.20
N TYR A 130 61.88 12.02 5.52
CA TYR A 130 61.67 10.78 4.79
C TYR A 130 61.51 9.61 5.78
N VAL A 131 60.35 8.95 5.75
CA VAL A 131 60.18 7.60 6.32
C VAL A 131 60.10 6.60 5.16
N PRO A 132 61.08 5.69 4.98
CA PRO A 132 61.01 4.66 3.94
C PRO A 132 59.94 3.61 4.27
N LEU A 133 59.06 3.29 3.31
CA LEU A 133 58.18 2.12 3.40
C LEU A 133 58.98 0.81 3.31
N PRO A 134 58.57 -0.26 4.01
CA PRO A 134 59.23 -1.56 3.96
C PRO A 134 59.00 -2.26 2.60
N PRO A 135 59.98 -3.05 2.11
CA PRO A 135 59.88 -3.75 0.83
C PRO A 135 58.84 -4.88 0.87
N ILE A 136 57.88 -4.85 -0.05
CA ILE A 136 56.92 -5.93 -0.25
C ILE A 136 57.62 -7.07 -1.01
N TYR A 137 57.90 -8.15 -0.29
CA TYR A 137 58.44 -9.40 -0.82
C TYR A 137 57.39 -10.12 -1.69
N GLY A 138 57.85 -10.66 -2.82
CA GLY A 138 57.02 -10.98 -3.97
C GLY A 138 55.97 -12.06 -3.81
N LYS A 139 54.88 -11.89 -4.57
CA LYS A 139 54.09 -12.99 -5.11
C LYS A 139 53.77 -12.69 -6.57
N ASN A 140 54.33 -13.50 -7.46
CA ASN A 140 54.00 -13.55 -8.88
C ASN A 140 52.53 -13.99 -9.02
N TYR A 141 51.66 -13.08 -9.42
CA TYR A 141 50.31 -13.44 -9.86
C TYR A 141 50.32 -13.59 -11.38
N THR A 142 50.58 -14.82 -11.82
CA THR A 142 50.32 -15.24 -13.20
C THR A 142 48.81 -15.16 -13.44
N SER A 143 48.40 -14.41 -14.46
CA SER A 143 46.99 -14.24 -14.82
C SER A 143 46.37 -15.58 -15.25
N PRO A 144 45.15 -15.95 -14.80
CA PRO A 144 44.49 -17.18 -15.24
C PRO A 144 44.10 -17.11 -16.73
N PRO A 145 44.11 -18.25 -17.46
CA PRO A 145 43.68 -18.28 -18.84
C PRO A 145 42.14 -18.15 -18.97
N PRO A 146 41.65 -17.59 -20.09
CA PRO A 146 40.22 -17.33 -20.30
C PRO A 146 39.42 -18.63 -20.49
N PRO A 147 38.13 -18.65 -20.09
CA PRO A 147 37.28 -19.83 -20.19
C PRO A 147 36.89 -20.16 -21.64
N PRO A 148 36.67 -21.45 -21.96
CA PRO A 148 36.30 -21.89 -23.30
C PRO A 148 34.89 -21.45 -23.67
N LEU A 149 34.73 -21.03 -24.93
CA LEU A 149 33.43 -20.67 -25.49
C LEU A 149 32.71 -21.94 -25.96
N TYR A 150 31.48 -22.13 -25.47
CA TYR A 150 30.46 -22.99 -26.07
C TYR A 150 29.18 -22.17 -26.22
#